data_AF-A0A915AB51-F1
#
_entry.id   AF-A0A915AB51-F1
#
_cell.length_a   1.000
_cell.length_b   1.000
_cell.length_c   1.000
_cell.angle_alpha   90.00
_cell.angle_beta   90.00
_cell.angle_gamma   90.00
#
_symmetry.space_group_name_H-M   'P 1'
#
loop_
_entity.id
_entity.type
_entity.pdbx_description
1 polymer ?
#
loop_
_entity_poly.entity_id
_entity_poly.type
_entity_poly.pdbx_seq_one_letter_code
_entity_poly.pdbx_strand_id
1 'polypeptide(L)'
;MEVFRCSPIRGFLLDITGVLYNSSPNTLGVAIPGSIDAVNRSRVRFVSNESSESRDELARKLKKLGFNLKEEHIFTPAPVAIQYLQEHALKPHLLVHQGALKEFADMSKGEPNCVVMGDAECDFTYDAMNEAFRVLTALNDPLIITLGFGFETILISIALVFTKNNDFRNCFREALCF
;
A
#
# COMPACT_ATOMS: atom_id res chain seq x y z
N MET A 1 -3.27 40.71 11.79
CA MET A 1 -3.47 39.25 11.98
C MET A 1 -4.39 38.78 10.88
N GLU A 2 -3.83 38.25 9.79
CA GLU A 2 -4.62 37.59 8.76
C GLU A 2 -5.09 36.25 9.31
N VAL A 3 -6.39 36.15 9.58
CA VAL A 3 -7.04 34.87 9.88
C VAL A 3 -7.08 34.12 8.56
N PHE A 4 -6.25 33.09 8.41
CA PHE A 4 -6.39 32.13 7.30
C PHE A 4 -7.81 31.57 7.35
N ARG A 5 -8.70 32.07 6.48
CA ARG A 5 -10.00 31.44 6.22
C ARG A 5 -9.71 30.18 5.40
N CYS A 6 -9.31 29.11 6.08
CA CYS A 6 -9.32 27.80 5.47
C CYS A 6 -10.75 27.48 5.07
N SER A 7 -10.94 27.07 3.82
CA SER A 7 -12.19 26.41 3.41
C SER A 7 -12.49 25.27 4.39
N PRO A 8 -13.77 24.99 4.70
CA PRO A 8 -14.11 23.95 5.66
C PRO A 8 -13.45 22.63 5.27
N ILE A 9 -12.76 22.00 6.22
CA ILE A 9 -12.12 20.70 6.03
C ILE A 9 -13.22 19.69 5.69
N ARG A 10 -13.12 19.06 4.51
CA ARG A 10 -14.14 18.13 4.00
C ARG A 10 -13.95 16.67 4.47
N GLY A 11 -12.78 16.35 5.00
CA GLY A 11 -12.43 15.01 5.50
C GLY A 11 -10.95 14.89 5.84
N PHE A 12 -10.57 13.73 6.37
CA PHE A 12 -9.19 13.41 6.77
C PHE A 12 -8.68 12.17 6.04
N LEU A 13 -7.41 12.19 5.67
CA LEU A 13 -6.65 11.00 5.30
C LEU A 13 -5.81 10.61 6.52
N LEU A 14 -6.02 9.40 7.03
CA LEU A 14 -5.35 8.92 8.24
C LEU A 14 -4.47 7.74 7.90
N ASP A 15 -3.24 7.75 8.43
CA ASP A 15 -2.45 6.53 8.53
C ASP A 15 -3.11 5.55 9.52
N ILE A 16 -2.67 4.29 9.49
CA ILE A 16 -3.25 3.20 10.26
C ILE A 16 -2.32 2.78 11.41
N THR A 17 -1.13 2.28 11.09
CA THR A 17 -0.18 1.79 12.09
C THR A 17 0.50 2.98 12.77
N GLY A 18 0.48 3.04 14.10
CA GLY A 18 0.98 4.17 14.88
C GLY A 18 0.01 5.36 15.00
N VAL A 19 -1.14 5.32 14.31
CA VAL A 19 -2.19 6.35 14.38
C VAL A 19 -3.50 5.80 14.95
N LEU A 20 -3.99 4.69 14.39
CA LEU A 20 -5.19 4.02 14.87
C LEU A 20 -4.85 2.92 15.88
N TYR A 21 -3.80 2.16 15.62
CA TYR A 21 -3.39 1.05 16.47
C TYR A 21 -1.88 0.85 16.41
N ASN A 22 -1.33 0.20 17.42
CA ASN A 22 0.05 -0.28 17.41
C ASN A 22 0.07 -1.79 17.16
N SER A 23 0.89 -2.22 16.21
CA SER A 23 1.11 -3.64 15.93
C SER A 23 1.82 -4.31 17.11
N SER A 24 1.58 -5.60 17.29
CA SER A 24 2.26 -6.41 18.29
C SER A 24 2.46 -7.82 17.71
N PRO A 25 3.69 -8.38 17.78
CA PRO A 25 3.97 -9.69 17.22
C PRO A 25 3.02 -10.75 17.78
N ASN A 26 2.49 -11.60 16.90
CA ASN A 26 1.59 -12.71 17.23
C ASN A 26 0.24 -12.32 17.88
N THR A 27 -0.16 -11.05 17.82
CA THR A 27 -1.48 -10.60 18.30
C THR A 27 -2.13 -9.64 17.29
N LEU A 28 -3.37 -9.22 17.56
CA LEU A 28 -4.06 -8.22 16.74
C LEU A 28 -3.47 -6.80 16.89
N GLY A 29 -2.60 -6.57 17.89
CA GLY A 29 -2.20 -5.23 18.31
C GLY A 29 -3.19 -4.58 19.26
N VAL A 30 -2.97 -3.29 19.56
CA VAL A 30 -3.79 -2.52 20.51
C VAL A 30 -4.20 -1.20 19.87
N ALA A 31 -5.51 -0.92 19.89
CA ALA A 31 -6.04 0.37 19.43
C ALA A 31 -5.50 1.52 20.30
N ILE A 32 -5.09 2.61 19.65
CA ILE A 32 -4.61 3.82 20.32
C ILE A 32 -5.81 4.48 21.01
N PRO A 33 -5.72 4.87 22.30
CA PRO A 33 -6.84 5.48 23.02
C PRO A 33 -7.44 6.68 22.29
N GLY A 34 -8.77 6.72 22.17
CA GLY A 34 -9.51 7.81 21.51
C GLY A 34 -9.56 7.74 19.98
N SER A 35 -8.78 6.87 19.33
CA SER A 35 -8.76 6.73 17.87
C SER A 35 -10.11 6.28 17.29
N ILE A 36 -10.79 5.32 17.94
CA ILE A 36 -12.10 4.82 17.51
C ILE A 36 -13.14 5.94 17.52
N ASP A 37 -13.20 6.73 18.60
CA ASP A 37 -14.12 7.86 18.71
C ASP A 37 -13.81 8.94 17.67
N ALA A 38 -12.53 9.21 17.41
CA ALA A 38 -12.11 10.19 16.40
C ALA A 38 -12.54 9.78 14.98
N VAL A 39 -12.36 8.50 14.64
CA VAL A 39 -12.81 7.92 13.37
C VAL A 39 -14.34 8.01 13.23
N ASN A 40 -15.09 7.70 14.28
CA ASN A 40 -16.56 7.72 14.22
C ASN A 40 -17.15 9.14 14.07
N ARG A 41 -16.42 10.18 14.47
CA ARG A 41 -16.88 11.58 14.44
C ARG A 41 -16.50 12.33 13.16
N SER A 42 -15.73 11.72 12.27
CA SER A 42 -15.08 12.40 11.16
C SER A 42 -15.28 11.67 9.83
N ARG A 43 -15.32 12.39 8.72
CA ARG A 43 -15.26 11.77 7.38
C ARG A 43 -13.81 11.40 7.10
N VAL A 44 -13.47 10.12 7.21
CA VAL A 44 -12.09 9.62 7.07
C VAL A 44 -11.94 8.64 5.91
N ARG A 45 -10.78 8.68 5.26
CA ARG A 45 -10.21 7.57 4.49
C ARG A 45 -8.88 7.18 5.12
N PHE A 46 -8.53 5.91 5.02
CA PHE A 46 -7.32 5.36 5.59
C PHE A 46 -6.31 5.12 4.49
N VAL A 47 -5.09 5.59 4.69
CA VAL A 47 -4.02 5.53 3.71
C VAL A 47 -2.82 4.92 4.42
N SER A 48 -2.38 3.74 4.00
CA SER A 48 -1.27 3.05 4.63
C SER A 48 -0.30 2.53 3.59
N ASN A 49 0.97 2.44 3.97
CA ASN A 49 2.03 1.76 3.22
C ASN A 49 2.06 0.25 3.48
N GLU A 50 1.04 -0.30 4.16
CA GLU A 50 0.89 -1.74 4.39
C GLU A 50 1.05 -2.52 3.08
N SER A 51 2.03 -3.42 3.06
CA SER A 51 2.43 -4.20 1.89
C SER A 51 2.66 -5.67 2.23
N SER A 52 2.48 -6.09 3.49
CA SER A 52 2.61 -7.48 3.91
C SER A 52 1.27 -8.22 4.06
N GLU A 53 0.18 -7.50 4.34
CA GLU A 53 -1.19 -8.05 4.46
C GLU A 53 -2.10 -7.53 3.33
N SER A 54 -3.14 -8.28 2.97
CA SER A 54 -4.17 -7.77 2.05
C SER A 54 -5.05 -6.70 2.71
N ARG A 55 -5.69 -5.87 1.88
CA ARG A 55 -6.61 -4.82 2.32
C ARG A 55 -7.78 -5.41 3.11
N ASP A 56 -8.29 -6.57 2.71
CA ASP A 56 -9.38 -7.24 3.41
C ASP A 56 -8.95 -7.79 4.78
N GLU A 57 -7.71 -8.28 4.90
CA GLU A 57 -7.12 -8.73 6.16
C GLU A 57 -6.97 -7.56 7.13
N LEU A 58 -6.44 -6.44 6.66
CA LEU A 58 -6.31 -5.22 7.44
C LEU A 58 -7.67 -4.69 7.91
N ALA A 59 -8.67 -4.68 7.02
CA ALA A 59 -10.03 -4.28 7.38
C ALA A 59 -10.63 -5.19 8.46
N ARG A 60 -10.45 -6.51 8.35
CA ARG A 60 -10.90 -7.50 9.34
C ARG A 60 -10.19 -7.30 10.68
N LYS A 61 -8.89 -7.02 10.67
CA LYS A 61 -8.08 -6.74 11.87
C LYS A 61 -8.58 -5.49 12.60
N LEU A 62 -8.75 -4.38 11.90
CA LEU A 62 -9.24 -3.13 12.50
C LEU A 62 -10.67 -3.27 13.04
N LYS A 63 -11.55 -4.02 12.36
CA LYS A 63 -12.88 -4.34 12.90
C LYS A 63 -12.83 -5.10 14.22
N LYS A 64 -11.92 -6.08 14.35
CA LYS A 64 -11.72 -6.82 15.61
C LYS A 64 -11.19 -5.94 16.74
N LEU A 65 -10.47 -4.86 16.40
CA LEU A 65 -10.02 -3.85 17.36
C LEU A 65 -11.11 -2.80 17.72
N GLY A 66 -12.31 -2.91 17.15
CA GLY A 66 -13.44 -2.04 17.46
C GLY A 66 -13.68 -0.89 16.48
N PHE A 67 -12.93 -0.80 15.38
CA PHE A 67 -13.16 0.23 14.37
C PHE A 67 -14.34 -0.11 13.46
N ASN A 68 -15.24 0.86 13.27
CA ASN A 68 -16.32 0.75 12.29
C ASN A 68 -15.87 1.33 10.95
N LEU A 69 -15.19 0.51 10.15
CA LEU A 69 -14.73 0.89 8.81
C LEU A 69 -15.08 -0.15 7.75
N LYS A 70 -15.04 0.28 6.50
CA LYS A 70 -15.21 -0.57 5.32
C LYS A 70 -13.87 -0.71 4.59
N GLU A 71 -13.70 -1.83 3.90
CA GLU A 71 -12.53 -2.08 3.08
C GLU A 71 -12.33 -0.99 2.01
N GLU A 72 -13.43 -0.50 1.41
CA GLU A 72 -13.45 0.60 0.43
C GLU A 72 -12.91 1.94 0.97
N HIS A 73 -12.71 2.05 2.29
CA HIS A 73 -12.12 3.23 2.92
C HIS A 73 -10.60 3.11 3.09
N ILE A 74 -10.02 1.94 2.82
CA ILE A 74 -8.60 1.65 3.00
C ILE A 74 -7.89 1.71 1.65
N PHE A 75 -6.83 2.50 1.58
CA PHE A 75 -5.96 2.63 0.42
C PHE A 75 -4.57 2.14 0.78
N THR A 76 -4.18 1.02 0.17
CA THR A 76 -2.84 0.41 0.26
C THR A 76 -2.17 0.40 -1.12
N PRO A 77 -0.84 0.19 -1.21
CA PRO A 77 -0.13 0.26 -2.48
C PRO A 77 -0.45 -0.88 -3.45
N ALA A 78 -0.78 -2.08 -2.95
CA ALA A 78 -0.97 -3.27 -3.77
C ALA A 78 -2.09 -3.12 -4.83
N PRO A 79 -3.32 -2.69 -4.49
CA PRO A 79 -4.37 -2.46 -5.49
C PRO A 79 -3.98 -1.45 -6.58
N VAL A 80 -3.22 -0.40 -6.21
CA VAL A 80 -2.76 0.62 -7.17
C VAL A 80 -1.70 0.03 -8.12
N ALA A 81 -0.78 -0.78 -7.60
CA ALA A 81 0.20 -1.47 -8.41
C ALA A 81 -0.46 -2.47 -9.38
N ILE A 82 -1.46 -3.22 -8.92
CA ILE A 82 -2.23 -4.16 -9.75
C ILE A 82 -2.91 -3.42 -10.91
N GLN A 83 -3.59 -2.30 -10.63
CA GLN A 83 -4.19 -1.48 -11.66
C GLN A 83 -3.17 -1.05 -12.71
N TYR A 84 -2.02 -0.51 -12.27
CA TYR A 84 -0.95 -0.09 -13.18
C TYR A 84 -0.42 -1.26 -14.03
N LEU A 85 -0.20 -2.42 -13.43
CA LEU A 85 0.27 -3.62 -14.14
C LEU A 85 -0.73 -4.07 -15.20
N GLN A 86 -2.04 -4.01 -14.90
CA GLN A 86 -3.11 -4.37 -15.84
C GLN A 86 -3.20 -3.37 -17.00
N GLU A 87 -3.18 -2.07 -16.72
CA GLU A 87 -3.22 -1.00 -17.74
C GLU A 87 -2.04 -1.09 -18.73
N HIS A 88 -0.90 -1.56 -18.26
CA HIS A 88 0.34 -1.69 -19.05
C HIS A 88 0.61 -3.12 -19.54
N ALA A 89 -0.32 -4.06 -19.34
CA ALA A 89 -0.18 -5.47 -19.69
C ALA A 89 1.13 -6.12 -19.19
N LEU A 90 1.54 -5.77 -17.97
CA LEU A 90 2.76 -6.24 -17.33
C LEU A 90 2.55 -7.58 -16.62
N LYS A 91 3.61 -8.39 -16.60
CA LYS A 91 3.69 -9.70 -15.94
C LYS A 91 4.79 -9.62 -14.88
N PRO A 92 4.42 -9.44 -13.60
CA PRO A 92 5.41 -9.20 -12.56
C PRO A 92 6.05 -10.49 -12.07
N HIS A 93 7.35 -10.45 -11.79
CA HIS A 93 7.97 -11.29 -10.78
C HIS A 93 7.72 -10.65 -9.42
N LEU A 94 7.08 -11.38 -8.50
CA LEU A 94 6.65 -10.85 -7.22
C LEU A 94 7.68 -11.18 -6.13
N LEU A 95 8.22 -10.15 -5.49
CA LEU A 95 9.02 -10.23 -4.27
C LEU A 95 8.29 -9.47 -3.16
N VAL A 96 7.24 -10.10 -2.62
CA VAL A 96 6.32 -9.55 -1.61
C VAL A 96 6.00 -10.62 -0.58
N HIS A 97 5.51 -10.23 0.59
CA HIS A 97 5.10 -11.18 1.64
C HIS A 97 3.91 -12.06 1.19
N GLN A 98 3.84 -13.28 1.71
CA GLN A 98 2.75 -14.24 1.41
C GLN A 98 1.34 -13.67 1.62
N GLY A 99 1.14 -12.82 2.63
CA GLY A 99 -0.15 -12.18 2.91
C GLY A 99 -0.61 -11.27 1.77
N ALA A 100 0.32 -10.57 1.13
CA ALA A 100 0.05 -9.68 0.01
C ALA A 100 -0.17 -10.41 -1.32
N LEU A 101 0.33 -11.64 -1.48
CA LEU A 101 0.15 -12.42 -2.73
C LEU A 101 -1.31 -12.61 -3.12
N LYS A 102 -2.23 -12.59 -2.15
CA LYS A 102 -3.68 -12.70 -2.41
C LYS A 102 -4.21 -11.56 -3.26
N GLU A 103 -3.67 -10.36 -3.11
CA GLU A 103 -4.03 -9.19 -3.93
C GLU A 103 -3.66 -9.44 -5.41
N PHE A 104 -2.56 -10.14 -5.66
CA PHE A 104 -2.03 -10.39 -7.01
C PHE A 104 -2.57 -11.67 -7.67
N ALA A 105 -3.57 -12.35 -7.08
CA ALA A 105 -4.03 -13.65 -7.54
C ALA A 105 -4.54 -13.65 -9.00
N ASP A 106 -5.13 -12.54 -9.44
CA ASP A 106 -5.71 -12.38 -10.79
C ASP A 106 -4.71 -11.85 -11.83
N MET A 107 -3.43 -11.67 -11.46
CA MET A 107 -2.41 -11.17 -12.39
C MET A 107 -2.03 -12.20 -13.46
N SER A 108 -1.75 -11.69 -14.66
CA SER A 108 -1.29 -12.51 -15.78
C SER A 108 0.01 -13.24 -15.42
N LYS A 109 -0.01 -14.57 -15.57
CA LYS A 109 1.17 -15.44 -15.45
C LYS A 109 1.92 -15.51 -16.78
N GLY A 110 3.22 -15.74 -16.74
CA GLY A 110 4.07 -15.91 -17.93
C GLY A 110 5.51 -15.48 -17.66
N GLU A 111 6.28 -15.26 -18.74
CA GLU A 111 7.63 -14.70 -18.63
C GLU A 111 7.57 -13.30 -17.99
N PRO A 112 8.26 -13.09 -16.86
CA PRO A 112 8.24 -11.81 -16.18
C PRO A 112 8.89 -10.70 -17.00
N ASN A 113 8.23 -9.54 -17.07
CA ASN A 113 8.73 -8.34 -17.74
C ASN A 113 8.88 -7.13 -16.80
N CYS A 114 8.67 -7.33 -15.51
CA CYS A 114 8.94 -6.36 -14.45
C CYS A 114 9.08 -7.08 -13.11
N VAL A 115 9.56 -6.38 -12.09
CA VAL A 115 9.58 -6.84 -10.70
C VAL A 115 8.67 -5.96 -9.86
N VAL A 116 7.84 -6.57 -9.02
CA VAL A 116 7.12 -5.89 -7.94
C VAL A 116 7.77 -6.29 -6.64
N MET A 117 8.21 -5.30 -5.86
CA MET A 117 8.93 -5.50 -4.61
C MET A 117 8.19 -4.81 -3.47
N GLY A 118 7.85 -5.52 -2.42
CA GLY A 118 7.23 -4.96 -1.20
C GLY A 118 7.99 -5.39 0.04
N ASP A 119 7.40 -5.16 1.22
CA ASP A 119 7.89 -5.83 2.42
C ASP A 119 7.64 -7.33 2.27
N ALA A 120 8.72 -8.11 2.16
CA ALA A 120 8.67 -9.56 2.05
C ALA A 120 9.09 -10.27 3.34
N GLU A 121 9.46 -9.51 4.39
CA GLU A 121 9.90 -10.04 5.68
C GLU A 121 10.87 -11.25 5.54
N CYS A 122 10.48 -12.43 6.05
CA CYS A 122 11.25 -13.67 5.99
C CYS A 122 11.46 -14.20 4.57
N ASP A 123 10.62 -13.82 3.60
CA ASP A 123 10.75 -14.21 2.20
C ASP A 123 11.80 -13.35 1.46
N PHE A 124 12.30 -12.28 2.10
CA PHE A 124 13.39 -11.45 1.59
C PHE A 124 14.77 -12.12 1.72
N THR A 125 14.90 -13.28 1.08
CA THR A 125 16.12 -14.09 1.09
C THR A 125 17.08 -13.69 -0.03
N TYR A 126 18.36 -14.04 0.13
CA TYR A 126 19.37 -13.82 -0.92
C TYR A 126 18.99 -14.48 -2.25
N ASP A 127 18.42 -15.69 -2.20
CA ASP A 127 18.00 -16.41 -3.40
C ASP A 127 16.83 -15.71 -4.10
N ALA A 128 15.80 -15.30 -3.34
CA ALA A 128 14.66 -14.55 -3.88
C ALA A 128 15.08 -13.19 -4.47
N MET A 129 15.98 -12.47 -3.80
CA MET A 129 16.57 -11.23 -4.33
C MET A 129 17.35 -11.49 -5.63
N ASN A 130 18.13 -12.56 -5.68
CA ASN A 130 18.90 -12.90 -6.87
C ASN A 130 18.00 -13.30 -8.05
N GLU A 131 16.88 -13.97 -7.80
CA GLU A 131 15.89 -14.27 -8.84
C GLU A 131 15.29 -12.98 -9.42
N ALA A 132 14.83 -12.07 -8.55
CA ALA A 132 14.34 -10.76 -8.96
C ALA A 132 15.40 -9.96 -9.74
N PHE A 133 16.66 -9.97 -9.28
CA PHE A 133 17.77 -9.32 -9.96
C PHE A 133 18.05 -9.91 -11.34
N ARG A 134 18.04 -11.25 -11.47
CA ARG A 134 18.23 -11.94 -12.75
C ARG A 134 17.15 -11.54 -13.74
N VAL A 135 15.88 -11.47 -13.32
CA VAL A 135 14.79 -10.96 -14.15
C VAL A 135 15.12 -9.57 -14.67
N LEU A 136 15.47 -8.63 -13.79
CA LEU A 136 15.79 -7.25 -14.20
C LEU A 136 16.96 -7.19 -15.19
N THR A 137 18.03 -7.94 -14.95
CA THR A 137 19.21 -7.93 -15.84
C THR A 137 18.97 -8.56 -17.21
N ALA A 138 17.96 -9.42 -17.34
CA ALA A 138 17.59 -10.03 -18.62
C ALA A 138 16.71 -9.14 -19.49
N LEU A 139 16.14 -8.06 -18.94
CA LEU A 139 15.25 -7.14 -19.64
C LEU A 139 16.05 -6.02 -20.32
N ASN A 140 15.62 -5.64 -21.53
CA ASN A 140 16.20 -4.50 -22.26
C ASN A 140 15.85 -3.15 -21.62
N ASP A 141 14.66 -3.04 -21.00
CA ASP A 141 14.18 -1.86 -20.28
C ASP A 141 13.65 -2.32 -18.91
N PRO A 142 14.51 -2.42 -17.88
CA PRO A 142 14.14 -2.99 -16.59
C PRO A 142 13.17 -2.08 -15.84
N LEU A 143 12.08 -2.67 -15.35
CA LEU A 143 11.06 -2.00 -14.55
C LEU A 143 10.95 -2.64 -13.17
N ILE A 144 11.10 -1.83 -12.13
CA ILE A 144 10.79 -2.19 -10.74
C ILE A 144 9.70 -1.28 -10.18
N ILE A 145 8.69 -1.90 -9.57
CA ILE A 145 7.57 -1.25 -8.88
C ILE A 145 7.74 -1.57 -7.39
N THR A 146 7.86 -0.56 -6.54
CA THR A 146 8.00 -0.79 -5.10
C THR A 146 6.70 -0.50 -4.35
N LEU A 147 6.24 -1.44 -3.54
CA LEU A 147 5.08 -1.32 -2.66
C LEU A 147 5.52 -0.77 -1.31
N GLY A 148 5.85 0.53 -1.27
CA GLY A 148 6.17 1.23 -0.04
C GLY A 148 7.49 0.80 0.61
N PHE A 149 8.53 1.63 0.48
CA PHE A 149 9.65 1.68 1.42
C PHE A 149 10.42 3.00 1.24
N GLY A 150 10.63 3.74 2.33
CA GLY A 150 11.43 4.95 2.38
C GLY A 150 11.61 5.36 3.85
N PHE A 151 12.82 5.20 4.38
CA PHE A 151 13.14 5.42 5.79
C PHE A 151 13.06 6.89 6.25
N GLU A 152 12.73 7.83 5.37
CA GLU A 152 12.49 9.21 5.74
C GLU A 152 11.29 9.74 4.95
N THR A 153 10.43 10.47 5.65
CA THR A 153 9.26 11.23 5.18
C THR A 153 7.92 10.50 5.28
N ILE A 154 7.21 10.79 6.38
CA ILE A 154 5.74 10.72 6.48
C ILE A 154 5.18 11.69 5.43
N LEU A 155 4.91 11.19 4.22
CA LEU A 155 4.11 11.82 3.18
C LEU A 155 3.86 10.77 2.09
N ILE A 156 2.78 10.00 2.22
CA ILE A 156 2.07 9.34 1.10
C ILE A 156 3.03 8.68 0.08
N SER A 157 3.86 7.75 0.53
CA SER A 157 4.69 6.91 -0.37
C SER A 157 3.84 5.77 -0.90
N ILE A 158 2.82 6.10 -1.69
CA ILE A 158 2.04 5.11 -2.43
C ILE A 158 2.71 4.90 -3.77
N ALA A 159 3.37 3.75 -3.82
CA ALA A 159 4.17 3.19 -4.89
C ALA A 159 5.14 4.15 -5.60
N LEU A 160 6.43 3.98 -5.32
CA LEU A 160 7.48 4.55 -6.15
C LEU A 160 7.68 3.61 -7.34
N VAL A 161 7.13 4.02 -8.48
CA VAL A 161 7.49 3.42 -9.76
C VAL A 161 8.74 4.12 -10.26
N PHE A 162 9.84 3.37 -10.38
CA PHE A 162 11.02 3.84 -11.10
C PHE A 162 10.79 3.61 -12.60
N THR A 163 10.08 4.53 -13.25
CA THR A 163 10.02 4.62 -14.71
C THR A 163 10.50 5.99 -15.14
N LYS A 164 10.93 6.12 -16.41
CA LYS A 164 11.27 7.42 -17.00
C LYS A 164 10.09 8.42 -17.03
N ASN A 165 8.85 7.99 -16.75
CA ASN A 165 7.64 8.82 -16.85
C ASN A 165 6.74 8.73 -15.60
N ASN A 166 6.48 9.88 -14.98
CA ASN A 166 5.77 10.09 -13.70
C ASN A 166 4.25 9.73 -13.66
N ASP A 167 3.80 8.63 -14.27
CA ASP A 167 2.36 8.35 -14.49
C ASP A 167 1.56 7.96 -13.23
N PHE A 168 2.24 7.44 -12.19
CA PHE A 168 1.58 6.81 -11.03
C PHE A 168 0.77 7.77 -10.12
N ARG A 169 1.02 9.09 -10.20
CA ARG A 169 0.33 10.08 -9.35
C ARG A 169 -1.15 10.26 -9.70
N ASN A 170 -1.55 9.92 -10.93
CA ASN A 170 -2.94 10.13 -11.37
C ASN A 170 -3.87 9.02 -10.86
N CYS A 171 -3.48 7.75 -10.94
CA CYS A 171 -4.26 6.62 -10.42
C CYS A 171 -4.58 6.80 -8.92
N PHE A 172 -3.63 7.33 -8.15
CA PHE A 172 -3.84 7.56 -6.73
C PHE A 172 -4.81 8.72 -6.42
N ARG A 173 -4.82 9.78 -7.24
CA ARG A 173 -5.73 10.92 -7.05
C ARG A 173 -7.19 10.54 -7.32
N GLU A 174 -7.43 9.69 -8.31
CA GLU A 174 -8.78 9.19 -8.62
C GLU A 174 -9.32 8.30 -7.49
N ALA A 175 -8.47 7.47 -6.90
CA ALA A 175 -8.86 6.60 -5.79
C ALA A 175 -9.30 7.37 -4.53
N LEU A 176 -8.69 8.53 -4.26
CA LEU A 176 -8.90 9.32 -3.03
C LEU A 176 -10.01 10.38 -3.09
N CYS A 177 -10.79 10.48 -4.17
CA CYS A 177 -11.81 11.52 -4.29
C CYS A 177 -12.92 11.39 -3.21
N PHE A 178 -13.12 12.48 -2.47
CA PHE A 178 -14.22 12.72 -1.52
C PHE A 178 -15.39 13.47 -2.16
#